data_AF-A0A421DJ04-F1
#
_entry.id   AF-A0A421DJ04-F1
#
_cell.length_a   1.000
_cell.length_b   1.000
_cell.length_c   1.000
_cell.angle_alpha   90.00
_cell.angle_beta   90.00
_cell.angle_gamma   90.00
#
_symmetry.space_group_name_H-M   'P 1'
#
loop_
_entity.id
_entity.type
_entity.pdbx_description
1 polymer ?
#
loop_
_entity_poly.entity_id
_entity_poly.type
_entity_poly.pdbx_seq_one_letter_code
_entity_poly.pdbx_strand_id
1 'polypeptide(L)'
;MAKWMRTIFFSDYLPSILCLLLLVKMDYAICSSWPVNQSVDNRMKLMLLFIHFIMIFAIFSPFIGRLLAKISNEKFKDFIGLPDKDKNITYIDLYDFLSGLALSAFYLSILLFTLKDVYEITGWFISGIYVFLMFASSISIASISLMRYIWLFAKFSKYTYAFSALLAGGICMAIISIAIRMAS
;
A
#
# COMPACT_ATOMS: atom_id res chain seq x y z
N MET A 1 -31.22 -0.23 19.30
CA MET A 1 -29.76 -0.25 19.53
C MET A 1 -29.03 -1.32 18.68
N ALA A 2 -29.45 -2.59 18.69
CA ALA A 2 -28.79 -3.67 17.93
C ALA A 2 -28.77 -3.49 16.39
N LYS A 3 -29.81 -2.88 15.81
CA LYS A 3 -29.89 -2.63 14.36
C LYS A 3 -28.87 -1.59 13.89
N TRP A 4 -28.64 -0.55 14.70
CA TRP A 4 -27.68 0.53 14.44
C TRP A 4 -26.22 0.08 14.58
N MET A 5 -25.92 -0.75 15.60
CA MET A 5 -24.61 -1.39 15.72
C MET A 5 -24.29 -2.30 14.53
N ARG A 6 -25.26 -3.07 14.02
CA ARG A 6 -25.06 -3.88 12.81
C ARG A 6 -24.73 -3.04 11.58
N THR A 7 -25.39 -1.89 11.40
CA THR A 7 -25.10 -0.98 10.28
C THR A 7 -23.72 -0.37 10.38
N ILE A 8 -23.24 -0.06 11.59
CA ILE A 8 -21.87 0.44 11.82
C ILE A 8 -20.84 -0.66 11.58
N PHE A 9 -21.04 -1.87 12.12
CA PHE A 9 -20.13 -3.01 11.94
C PHE A 9 -20.01 -3.49 10.48
N PHE A 10 -21.03 -3.25 9.65
CA PHE A 10 -21.03 -3.53 8.21
C PHE A 10 -20.88 -2.27 7.34
N SER A 11 -20.50 -1.14 7.95
CA SER A 11 -20.28 0.11 7.22
C SER A 11 -18.89 0.14 6.61
N ASP A 12 -18.79 0.57 5.35
CA ASP A 12 -17.51 0.90 4.69
C ASP A 12 -16.65 1.91 5.50
N TYR A 13 -17.26 2.60 6.48
CA TYR A 13 -16.61 3.58 7.35
C TYR A 13 -16.02 2.99 8.64
N LEU A 14 -16.35 1.74 9.00
CA LEU A 14 -15.84 1.11 10.22
C LEU A 14 -14.30 1.13 10.30
N PRO A 15 -13.56 0.72 9.24
CA PRO A 15 -12.10 0.75 9.28
C PRO A 15 -11.55 2.16 9.50
N SER A 16 -12.15 3.17 8.85
CA SER A 16 -11.74 4.57 9.00
C SER A 16 -12.00 5.12 10.40
N ILE A 17 -13.13 4.78 11.01
CA ILE A 17 -13.44 5.17 12.40
C ILE A 17 -12.44 4.50 13.36
N LEU A 18 -12.14 3.22 13.17
CA LEU A 18 -11.14 2.51 13.97
C LEU A 18 -9.76 3.13 13.83
N CYS A 19 -9.33 3.45 12.61
CA CYS A 19 -8.07 4.15 12.35
C CYS A 19 -8.04 5.52 13.05
N LEU A 20 -9.12 6.30 12.98
CA LEU A 20 -9.20 7.59 13.67
C LEU A 20 -9.06 7.43 15.20
N LEU A 21 -9.78 6.49 15.80
CA LEU A 21 -9.68 6.22 17.24
C LEU A 21 -8.28 5.76 17.65
N LEU A 22 -7.63 4.93 16.83
CA LEU A 22 -6.26 4.49 17.05
C LEU A 22 -5.27 5.63 16.95
N LEU A 23 -5.42 6.51 15.95
CA LEU A 23 -4.56 7.69 15.77
C LEU A 23 -4.66 8.62 16.98
N VAL A 24 -5.88 8.97 17.39
CA VAL A 24 -6.11 9.84 18.57
C VAL A 24 -5.56 9.20 19.85
N LYS A 25 -5.75 7.88 20.03
CA LYS A 25 -5.21 7.16 21.20
C LYS A 25 -3.68 7.16 21.19
N MET A 26 -3.07 6.97 20.03
CA MET A 26 -1.61 7.00 19.88
C MET A 26 -1.06 8.39 20.20
N ASP A 27 -1.66 9.44 19.65
CA ASP A 27 -1.24 10.83 19.90
C ASP A 27 -1.39 11.21 21.37
N TYR A 28 -2.50 10.81 22.00
CA TYR A 28 -2.69 10.99 23.44
C TYR A 28 -1.63 10.25 24.26
N ALA A 29 -1.33 8.99 23.93
CA ALA A 29 -0.32 8.21 24.62
C ALA A 29 1.07 8.85 24.47
N ILE A 30 1.41 9.35 23.28
CA ILE A 30 2.67 10.06 23.03
C ILE A 30 2.70 11.33 23.88
N CYS A 31 1.69 12.20 23.81
CA CYS A 31 1.68 13.46 24.56
C CYS A 31 1.68 13.26 26.09
N SER A 32 1.04 12.20 26.61
CA SER A 32 0.92 11.94 28.05
C SER A 32 2.15 11.27 28.66
N SER A 33 2.88 10.46 27.89
CA SER A 33 4.09 9.77 28.35
C SER A 33 5.38 10.53 28.01
N TRP A 34 5.30 11.62 27.23
CA TRP A 34 6.47 12.35 26.80
C TRP A 34 7.12 13.12 27.96
N PRO A 35 8.40 12.87 28.29
CA PRO A 35 9.09 13.63 29.32
C PRO A 35 9.25 15.09 28.89
N VAL A 36 8.76 16.00 29.73
CA VAL A 36 8.64 17.46 29.48
C VAL A 36 9.96 18.14 29.07
N ASN A 37 11.11 17.52 29.33
CA ASN A 37 12.45 18.07 29.08
C ASN A 37 13.30 17.30 28.05
N GLN A 38 12.74 16.39 27.25
CA GLN A 38 13.50 15.76 26.16
C GLN A 38 12.96 16.16 24.79
N SER A 39 13.87 16.53 23.89
CA SER A 39 13.53 16.74 22.48
C SER A 39 13.26 15.40 21.81
N VAL A 40 12.20 15.33 21.00
CA VAL A 40 11.88 14.16 20.18
C VAL A 40 13.01 13.96 19.16
N ASP A 41 13.61 12.76 19.16
CA ASP A 41 14.60 12.38 18.16
C ASP A 41 14.01 12.50 16.74
N ASN A 42 14.80 13.02 15.80
CA ASN A 42 14.33 13.29 14.44
C ASN A 42 13.96 12.00 13.69
N ARG A 43 14.56 10.84 14.03
CA ARG A 43 14.14 9.54 13.47
C ARG A 43 12.75 9.15 13.99
N MET A 44 12.47 9.41 15.26
CA MET A 44 11.14 9.19 15.83
C MET A 44 10.10 10.10 15.18
N LYS A 45 10.43 11.38 14.92
CA LYS A 45 9.55 12.29 14.16
C LYS A 45 9.27 11.78 12.75
N LEU A 46 10.28 11.27 12.05
CA LEU A 46 10.11 10.67 10.71
C LEU A 46 9.12 9.49 10.74
N MET A 47 9.32 8.55 11.67
CA MET A 47 8.44 7.38 11.82
C MET A 47 7.01 7.80 12.16
N LEU A 48 6.84 8.73 13.12
CA LEU A 48 5.53 9.24 13.49
C LEU A 48 4.85 9.93 12.31
N LEU A 49 5.55 10.78 11.57
CA LEU A 49 5.02 11.46 10.39
C LEU A 49 4.53 10.46 9.33
N PHE A 50 5.32 9.42 9.05
CA PHE A 50 4.95 8.37 8.12
C PHE A 50 3.70 7.61 8.58
N ILE A 51 3.62 7.22 9.85
CA ILE A 51 2.45 6.56 10.44
C ILE A 51 1.21 7.46 10.31
N HIS A 52 1.34 8.76 10.62
CA HIS A 52 0.24 9.70 10.48
C HIS A 52 -0.26 9.77 9.04
N PHE A 53 0.62 9.85 8.05
CA PHE A 53 0.19 9.87 6.65
C PHE A 53 -0.54 8.59 6.24
N ILE A 54 -0.07 7.42 6.66
CA ILE A 54 -0.78 6.15 6.39
C ILE A 54 -2.16 6.14 7.07
N MET A 55 -2.23 6.54 8.33
CA MET A 55 -3.49 6.53 9.08
C MET A 55 -4.49 7.53 8.49
N ILE A 56 -4.05 8.73 8.12
CA ILE A 56 -4.86 9.72 7.41
C ILE A 56 -5.34 9.15 6.09
N PHE A 57 -4.46 8.54 5.29
CA PHE A 57 -4.85 7.90 4.03
C PHE A 57 -5.92 6.80 4.23
N ALA A 58 -5.77 5.96 5.27
CA ALA A 58 -6.76 4.94 5.62
C ALA A 58 -8.10 5.53 6.09
N ILE A 59 -8.07 6.63 6.87
CA ILE A 59 -9.27 7.36 7.30
C ILE A 59 -10.02 7.94 6.10
N PHE A 60 -9.29 8.46 5.10
CA PHE A 60 -9.89 9.03 3.89
C PHE A 60 -10.22 7.98 2.81
N SER A 61 -9.83 6.72 2.97
CA SER A 61 -10.10 5.66 1.98
C SER A 61 -11.56 5.53 1.52
N PRO A 62 -12.62 5.61 2.36
CA PRO A 62 -14.00 5.54 1.88
C PRO A 62 -14.40 6.77 1.05
N PHE A 63 -13.81 7.94 1.33
CA PHE A 63 -14.02 9.13 0.52
C PHE A 63 -13.34 9.00 -0.84
N ILE A 64 -12.09 8.51 -0.87
CA ILE A 64 -11.38 8.18 -2.11
C ILE A 64 -12.19 7.15 -2.92
N GLY A 65 -12.70 6.10 -2.27
CA GLY A 65 -13.57 5.11 -2.90
C GLY A 65 -14.82 5.71 -3.54
N ARG A 66 -15.49 6.65 -2.86
CA ARG A 66 -16.63 7.38 -3.42
C ARG A 66 -16.26 8.30 -4.60
N LEU A 67 -15.09 8.93 -4.55
CA LEU A 67 -14.59 9.73 -5.68
C LEU A 67 -14.31 8.83 -6.88
N LEU A 68 -13.67 7.68 -6.67
CA LEU A 68 -13.43 6.69 -7.71
C LEU A 68 -14.73 6.09 -8.25
N ALA A 69 -15.76 5.90 -7.42
CA ALA A 69 -17.06 5.41 -7.86
C ALA A 69 -17.81 6.36 -8.81
N LYS A 70 -17.44 7.66 -8.85
CA LYS A 70 -17.97 8.61 -9.84
C LYS A 70 -17.36 8.41 -11.23
N ILE A 71 -16.22 7.74 -11.33
CA ILE A 71 -15.60 7.39 -12.60
C ILE A 71 -16.43 6.25 -13.19
N SER A 72 -16.82 6.37 -14.46
CA SER A 72 -17.58 5.30 -15.11
C SER A 72 -16.75 4.01 -15.12
N ASN A 73 -17.42 2.89 -14.88
CA ASN A 73 -16.78 1.57 -14.79
C ASN A 73 -16.01 1.23 -16.09
N GLU A 74 -16.50 1.71 -17.25
CA GLU A 74 -15.79 1.58 -18.53
C GLU A 74 -14.47 2.36 -18.55
N LYS A 75 -14.46 3.64 -18.18
CA LYS A 75 -13.22 4.45 -18.12
C LYS A 75 -12.20 3.86 -17.16
N PHE A 76 -12.67 3.31 -16.03
CA PHE A 76 -11.79 2.66 -15.05
C PHE A 76 -11.22 1.33 -15.58
N LYS A 77 -12.05 0.52 -16.25
CA LYS A 77 -11.61 -0.72 -16.92
C LYS A 77 -10.58 -0.44 -18.01
N ASP A 78 -10.81 0.60 -18.82
CA ASP A 78 -9.89 1.02 -19.88
C ASP A 78 -8.57 1.52 -19.30
N PHE A 79 -8.60 2.33 -18.25
CA PHE A 79 -7.40 2.84 -17.58
C PHE A 79 -6.53 1.72 -16.98
N ILE A 80 -7.16 0.73 -16.35
CA ILE A 80 -6.45 -0.41 -15.76
C ILE A 80 -6.04 -1.43 -16.83
N GLY A 81 -6.64 -1.38 -18.03
CA GLY A 81 -6.48 -2.42 -19.04
C GLY A 81 -6.94 -3.77 -18.50
N LEU A 82 -8.15 -3.79 -17.89
CA LEU A 82 -8.77 -5.01 -17.37
C LEU A 82 -9.09 -5.95 -18.55
N PRO A 83 -8.48 -7.14 -18.60
CA PRO A 83 -8.69 -8.07 -19.71
C PRO A 83 -10.13 -8.63 -19.71
N ASP A 84 -10.60 -9.03 -20.89
CA ASP A 84 -11.88 -9.73 -21.02
C ASP A 84 -11.86 -11.02 -20.18
N LYS A 85 -12.94 -11.20 -19.40
CA LYS A 85 -13.09 -12.34 -18.47
C LYS A 85 -13.07 -13.71 -19.15
N ASP A 86 -13.38 -13.75 -20.44
CA ASP A 86 -13.48 -14.97 -21.22
C ASP A 86 -12.26 -15.20 -22.13
N LYS A 87 -11.23 -14.34 -22.04
CA LYS A 87 -9.97 -14.51 -22.74
C LYS A 87 -9.19 -15.69 -22.16
N ASN A 88 -8.55 -16.48 -23.03
CA ASN A 88 -7.56 -17.47 -22.61
C ASN A 88 -6.34 -16.79 -21.98
N ILE A 89 -5.85 -17.34 -20.87
CA ILE A 89 -4.61 -16.87 -20.23
C ILE A 89 -3.44 -17.16 -21.16
N THR A 90 -2.65 -16.13 -21.44
CA THR A 90 -1.42 -16.22 -22.22
C THR A 90 -0.19 -15.93 -21.36
N TYR A 91 0.99 -16.27 -21.89
CA TYR A 91 2.26 -15.89 -21.27
C TYR A 91 2.37 -14.38 -21.03
N ILE A 92 1.80 -13.55 -21.90
CA ILE A 92 1.82 -12.09 -21.77
C ILE A 92 1.08 -11.65 -20.51
N ASP A 93 -0.07 -12.27 -20.19
CA ASP A 93 -0.84 -11.93 -19.00
C ASP A 93 -0.06 -12.27 -17.71
N LEU A 94 0.72 -13.35 -17.73
CA LEU A 94 1.63 -13.72 -16.63
C LEU A 94 2.82 -12.74 -16.54
N TYR A 95 3.45 -12.42 -17.67
CA TYR A 95 4.57 -11.49 -17.75
C TYR A 95 4.20 -10.09 -17.23
N ASP A 96 3.04 -9.57 -17.62
CA ASP A 96 2.55 -8.27 -17.18
C ASP A 96 2.34 -8.23 -15.66
N PHE A 97 1.79 -9.30 -15.10
CA PHE A 97 1.61 -9.44 -13.66
C PHE A 97 2.94 -9.46 -12.92
N LEU A 98 3.87 -10.34 -13.33
CA LEU A 98 5.19 -10.45 -12.71
C LEU A 98 5.99 -9.15 -12.84
N SER A 99 5.91 -8.48 -13.99
CA SER A 99 6.58 -7.20 -14.23
C SER A 99 6.04 -6.08 -13.34
N GLY A 100 4.71 -6.02 -13.14
CA GLY A 100 4.10 -5.04 -12.23
C GLY A 100 4.51 -5.25 -10.77
N LEU A 101 4.59 -6.50 -10.32
CA LEU A 101 5.09 -6.83 -8.97
C LEU A 101 6.59 -6.56 -8.83
N ALA A 102 7.39 -6.87 -9.86
CA ALA A 102 8.81 -6.56 -9.87
C ALA A 102 9.03 -5.04 -9.80
N LEU A 103 8.23 -4.25 -10.52
CA LEU A 103 8.27 -2.79 -10.47
C LEU A 103 7.92 -2.27 -9.06
N SER A 104 6.86 -2.76 -8.44
CA SER A 104 6.51 -2.42 -7.06
C SER A 104 7.65 -2.74 -6.07
N ALA A 105 8.22 -3.95 -6.15
CA ALA A 105 9.35 -4.35 -5.32
C ALA A 105 10.57 -3.46 -5.57
N PHE A 106 10.84 -3.09 -6.82
CA PHE A 106 11.92 -2.17 -7.18
C PHE A 106 11.74 -0.77 -6.57
N TYR A 107 10.54 -0.20 -6.59
CA TYR A 107 10.24 1.07 -5.89
C TYR A 107 10.52 0.97 -4.39
N LEU A 108 10.14 -0.16 -3.77
CA LEU A 108 10.41 -0.39 -2.35
C LEU A 108 11.93 -0.50 -2.10
N SER A 109 12.67 -1.15 -2.99
CA SER A 109 14.13 -1.21 -2.93
C SER A 109 14.77 0.17 -3.02
N ILE A 110 14.37 1.00 -4.00
CA ILE A 110 14.86 2.39 -4.11
C ILE A 110 14.61 3.16 -2.82
N LEU A 111 13.42 3.01 -2.23
CA LEU A 111 13.10 3.63 -0.95
C LEU A 111 14.07 3.19 0.14
N LEU A 112 14.36 1.89 0.28
CA LEU A 112 15.31 1.39 1.27
C LEU A 112 16.73 1.95 1.08
N PHE A 113 17.16 2.11 -0.17
CA PHE A 113 18.49 2.65 -0.48
C PHE A 113 18.64 4.14 -0.21
N THR A 114 17.69 4.90 -0.72
CA THR A 114 17.83 6.36 -0.81
C THR A 114 17.34 7.07 0.44
N LEU A 115 16.57 6.39 1.30
CA LEU A 115 15.99 7.00 2.50
C LEU A 115 17.04 7.67 3.39
N LYS A 116 18.20 7.01 3.59
CA LYS A 116 19.26 7.57 4.44
C LYS A 116 19.79 8.89 3.86
N ASP A 117 20.15 8.89 2.57
CA ASP A 117 20.73 10.06 1.91
C ASP A 117 19.70 11.20 1.82
N VAL A 118 18.45 10.89 1.47
CA VAL A 118 17.35 11.87 1.44
C VAL A 118 17.13 12.45 2.84
N TYR A 119 17.20 11.63 3.88
CA TYR A 119 17.10 12.09 5.27
C TYR A 119 18.23 13.01 5.70
N GLU A 120 19.47 12.68 5.35
CA GLU A 120 20.63 13.51 5.67
C GLU A 120 20.58 14.88 4.97
N ILE A 121 20.07 14.93 3.73
CA ILE A 121 19.98 16.17 2.94
C ILE A 121 18.77 17.03 3.31
N THR A 122 17.61 16.42 3.49
CA THR A 122 16.32 17.14 3.54
C THR A 122 15.68 17.19 4.93
N GLY A 123 16.22 16.41 5.88
CA GLY A 123 15.67 16.25 7.21
C GLY A 123 14.39 15.41 7.25
N TRP A 124 13.82 15.29 8.46
CA TRP A 124 12.74 14.34 8.75
C TRP A 124 11.42 14.63 8.02
N PHE A 125 11.07 15.91 7.80
CA PHE A 125 9.76 16.28 7.26
C PHE A 125 9.62 15.91 5.78
N ILE A 126 10.55 16.39 4.94
CA ILE A 126 10.57 16.08 3.50
C ILE A 126 10.78 14.57 3.28
N SER A 127 11.64 13.95 4.08
CA SER A 127 11.85 12.50 4.04
C SER A 127 10.59 11.72 4.36
N GLY A 128 9.77 12.17 5.31
CA GLY A 128 8.49 11.51 5.61
C GLY A 128 7.51 11.56 4.45
N ILE A 129 7.44 12.70 3.75
CA ILE A 129 6.63 12.84 2.53
C ILE A 129 7.16 11.90 1.43
N TYR A 130 8.48 11.88 1.23
CA TYR A 130 9.14 11.01 0.25
C TYR A 130 8.83 9.53 0.51
N VAL A 131 9.01 9.06 1.75
CA VAL A 131 8.72 7.67 2.15
C VAL A 131 7.26 7.33 1.87
N PHE A 132 6.34 8.22 2.26
CA PHE A 132 4.92 8.01 2.05
C PHE A 132 4.57 7.88 0.56
N LEU A 133 5.06 8.78 -0.30
CA LEU A 133 4.77 8.74 -1.73
C LEU A 133 5.33 7.50 -2.41
N MET A 134 6.57 7.12 -2.09
CA MET A 134 7.20 5.91 -2.63
C MET A 134 6.45 4.65 -2.20
N PHE A 135 6.10 4.57 -0.91
CA PHE A 135 5.36 3.44 -0.36
C PHE A 135 3.95 3.33 -0.94
N ALA A 136 3.20 4.44 -1.00
CA ALA A 136 1.85 4.49 -1.56
C ALA A 136 1.85 4.12 -3.05
N SER A 137 2.83 4.61 -3.81
CA SER A 137 2.99 4.26 -5.23
C SER A 137 3.29 2.77 -5.41
N SER A 138 4.23 2.23 -4.64
CA SER A 138 4.61 0.81 -4.69
C SER A 138 3.42 -0.10 -4.38
N ILE A 139 2.66 0.18 -3.32
CA ILE A 139 1.46 -0.60 -2.94
C ILE A 139 0.37 -0.46 -3.99
N SER A 140 0.17 0.73 -4.55
CA SER A 140 -0.86 0.95 -5.58
C SER A 140 -0.57 0.12 -6.84
N ILE A 141 0.68 0.11 -7.31
CA ILE A 141 1.11 -0.72 -8.43
C ILE A 141 0.88 -2.20 -8.13
N ALA A 142 1.36 -2.69 -6.98
CA ALA A 142 1.17 -4.08 -6.59
C ALA A 142 -0.30 -4.47 -6.50
N SER A 143 -1.14 -3.58 -5.93
CA SER A 143 -2.58 -3.81 -5.78
C SER A 143 -3.29 -3.88 -7.13
N ILE A 144 -2.96 -2.98 -8.07
CA ILE A 144 -3.54 -2.98 -9.42
C ILE A 144 -3.10 -4.24 -10.18
N SER A 145 -1.81 -4.59 -10.14
CA SER A 145 -1.29 -5.82 -10.75
C SER A 145 -1.96 -7.07 -10.18
N LEU A 146 -2.12 -7.14 -8.85
CA LEU A 146 -2.79 -8.24 -8.18
C LEU A 146 -4.28 -8.30 -8.53
N MET A 147 -4.96 -7.17 -8.62
CA MET A 147 -6.37 -7.12 -9.02
C MET A 147 -6.57 -7.65 -10.45
N ARG A 148 -5.74 -7.21 -11.41
CA ARG A 148 -5.77 -7.72 -12.80
C ARG A 148 -5.52 -9.23 -12.84
N TYR A 149 -4.57 -9.70 -12.04
CA TYR A 149 -4.23 -11.11 -11.93
C TYR A 149 -5.40 -11.94 -11.36
N ILE A 150 -5.99 -11.53 -10.24
CA ILE A 150 -7.14 -12.22 -9.64
C ILE A 150 -8.31 -12.24 -10.63
N TRP A 151 -8.58 -11.13 -11.31
CA TRP A 151 -9.69 -11.02 -12.28
C TRP A 151 -9.58 -12.04 -13.42
N LEU A 152 -8.37 -12.26 -13.95
CA LEU A 152 -8.08 -13.22 -15.01
C LEU A 152 -8.02 -14.67 -14.51
N PHE A 153 -7.26 -14.90 -13.44
CA PHE A 153 -6.87 -16.25 -13.02
C PHE A 153 -7.89 -16.94 -12.10
N ALA A 154 -8.84 -16.20 -11.50
CA ALA A 154 -9.86 -16.79 -10.63
C ALA A 154 -10.76 -17.82 -11.32
N LYS A 155 -10.89 -17.77 -12.66
CA LYS A 155 -11.69 -18.72 -13.46
C LYS A 155 -10.91 -19.96 -13.91
N PHE A 156 -9.57 -19.92 -13.88
CA PHE A 156 -8.71 -20.98 -14.41
C PHE A 156 -8.21 -21.94 -13.32
N SER A 157 -7.55 -23.02 -13.74
CA SER A 157 -7.04 -24.10 -12.89
C SER A 157 -6.31 -23.60 -11.63
N LYS A 158 -6.67 -24.13 -10.46
CA LYS A 158 -6.03 -23.81 -9.16
C LYS A 158 -4.50 -23.94 -9.21
N TYR A 159 -3.97 -24.80 -10.07
CA TYR A 159 -2.54 -25.04 -10.23
C TYR A 159 -1.81 -23.89 -10.92
N THR A 160 -2.39 -23.30 -11.99
CA THR A 160 -1.77 -22.14 -12.65
C THR A 160 -1.82 -20.92 -11.75
N TYR A 161 -2.89 -20.77 -10.97
CA TYR A 161 -3.00 -19.74 -9.93
C TYR A 161 -1.88 -19.88 -8.89
N ALA A 162 -1.72 -21.07 -8.30
CA ALA A 162 -0.69 -21.31 -7.29
C ALA A 162 0.73 -21.13 -7.84
N PHE A 163 1.00 -21.59 -9.07
CA PHE A 163 2.31 -21.45 -9.70
C PHE A 163 2.72 -19.99 -9.90
N SER A 164 1.84 -19.17 -10.47
CA SER A 164 2.13 -17.76 -10.69
C SER A 164 2.25 -16.97 -9.39
N ALA A 165 1.46 -17.32 -8.36
CA ALA A 165 1.59 -16.73 -7.03
C ALA A 165 2.94 -17.06 -6.38
N LEU A 166 3.44 -18.30 -6.53
CA LEU A 166 4.77 -18.70 -6.06
C LEU A 166 5.88 -17.95 -6.79
N LEU A 167 5.79 -17.83 -8.12
CA LEU A 167 6.75 -17.05 -8.90
C LEU A 167 6.79 -15.58 -8.48
N ALA A 168 5.61 -14.97 -8.31
CA ALA A 168 5.46 -13.60 -7.82
C ALA A 168 6.14 -13.42 -6.45
N GLY A 169 5.85 -14.31 -5.49
CA GLY A 169 6.48 -14.29 -4.18
C GLY A 169 8.00 -14.42 -4.25
N GLY A 170 8.50 -15.34 -5.09
CA GLY A 170 9.93 -15.53 -5.31
C GLY A 170 10.64 -14.30 -5.86
N ILE A 171 10.06 -13.65 -6.88
CA ILE A 171 10.62 -12.44 -7.51
C ILE A 171 10.65 -11.28 -6.50
N CYS A 172 9.55 -11.04 -5.77
CA CYS A 172 9.51 -9.98 -4.76
C CYS A 172 10.55 -10.21 -3.67
N MET A 173 10.65 -11.45 -3.15
CA MET A 173 11.64 -11.80 -2.14
C MET A 173 13.08 -11.63 -2.64
N ALA A 174 13.37 -12.01 -3.89
CA ALA A 174 14.69 -11.83 -4.48
C ALA A 174 15.08 -10.34 -4.59
N ILE A 175 14.17 -9.51 -5.12
CA ILE A 175 14.41 -8.07 -5.28
C ILE A 175 14.60 -7.39 -3.92
N ILE A 176 13.77 -7.71 -2.93
CA ILE A 176 13.88 -7.14 -1.57
C ILE A 176 15.16 -7.63 -0.88
N SER A 177 15.53 -8.91 -1.04
CA SER A 177 16.75 -9.46 -0.45
C SER A 177 18.01 -8.78 -1.01
N ILE A 178 18.06 -8.55 -2.33
CA ILE A 178 19.13 -7.76 -2.96
C ILE A 178 19.14 -6.33 -2.40
N ALA A 179 17.96 -5.72 -2.23
CA ALA A 179 17.85 -4.37 -1.70
C ALA A 179 18.45 -4.25 -0.30
N ILE A 180 18.06 -5.17 0.59
CA ILE A 180 18.56 -5.21 1.97
C ILE A 180 20.08 -5.40 1.99
N ARG A 181 20.61 -6.31 1.17
CA ARG A 181 22.06 -6.62 1.12
C ARG A 181 22.95 -5.46 0.66
N MET A 182 22.43 -4.60 -0.21
CA MET A 182 23.18 -3.46 -0.69
C MET A 182 22.96 -2.22 0.21
N ALA A 183 21.90 -2.21 1.03
CA ALA A 183 21.58 -1.11 1.96
C ALA A 183 22.31 -1.26 3.32
N SER A 184 22.78 -2.48 3.64
CA SER A 184 23.69 -2.79 4.74
C SER A 184 25.14 -2.46 4.41
#